data_AF-A0A4Y2FDL1-F1
#
_entry.id   AF-A0A4Y2FDL1-F1
#
_cell.length_a   1.000
_cell.length_b   1.000
_cell.length_c   1.000
_cell.angle_alpha   90.00
_cell.angle_beta   90.00
_cell.angle_gamma   90.00
#
_symmetry.space_group_name_H-M   'P 1'
#
loop_
_entity.id
_entity.type
_entity.pdbx_description
1 polymer ?
#
loop_
_entity_poly.entity_id
_entity_poly.type
_entity_poly.pdbx_seq_one_letter_code
_entity_poly.pdbx_strand_id
1 'polypeptide(L)'
;MKATGWSIHPSEHLEPNQISLEDGEANIARKDIINIFTDGSKTEHGVGAAFCVLTSDIWAYQWTAKLNDNNIVFQAELTALHIRIYIYRTYIHMYNIILYTQYTHLI
;
A
#
# COMPACT_ATOMS: atom_id res chain seq x y z
N MET A 1 -11.44 7.81 30.39
CA MET A 1 -11.09 6.37 30.27
C MET A 1 -10.16 6.24 29.07
N LYS A 2 -8.92 5.76 29.27
CA LYS A 2 -8.01 5.42 28.17
C LYS A 2 -8.38 4.02 27.68
N ALA A 3 -8.66 3.87 26.40
CA ALA A 3 -8.80 2.56 25.78
C ALA A 3 -7.41 1.91 25.76
N THR A 4 -7.20 0.93 26.64
CA THR A 4 -6.09 0.00 26.57
C THR A 4 -6.52 -1.15 25.66
N GLY A 5 -6.06 -1.16 24.41
CA GLY A 5 -6.28 -2.31 23.52
C GLY A 5 -6.08 -1.97 22.06
N TRP A 6 -5.10 -2.62 21.46
CA TRP A 6 -4.71 -2.64 20.04
C TRP A 6 -3.87 -1.46 19.55
N SER A 7 -2.60 -1.46 19.96
CA SER A 7 -1.53 -0.68 19.32
C SER A 7 -0.50 -1.57 18.63
N ILE A 8 -0.87 -2.80 18.25
CA ILE A 8 0.06 -3.71 17.58
C ILE A 8 -0.54 -4.02 16.22
N HIS A 9 -0.04 -3.34 15.20
CA HIS A 9 -0.47 -3.58 13.83
C HIS A 9 0.03 -4.97 13.42
N PRO A 10 -0.76 -5.83 12.76
CA PRO A 10 -0.33 -7.18 12.35
C PRO A 10 0.97 -7.20 11.53
N SER A 11 1.33 -6.05 10.94
CA SER A 11 2.58 -5.89 10.21
C SER A 11 3.81 -5.62 11.06
N GLU A 12 3.64 -5.12 12.28
CA GLU A 12 4.73 -4.89 13.24
C GLU A 12 5.28 -6.22 13.80
N HIS A 13 4.65 -7.35 13.47
CA HIS A 13 5.03 -8.72 13.84
C HIS A 13 5.27 -9.62 12.62
N LEU A 14 5.60 -9.05 11.45
CA LEU A 14 6.01 -9.87 10.31
C LEU A 14 7.41 -10.43 10.56
N GLU A 15 7.51 -11.76 10.65
CA GLU A 15 8.80 -12.44 10.74
C GLU A 15 9.53 -12.30 9.39
N PRO A 16 10.85 -12.00 9.37
CA PRO A 16 11.62 -11.74 8.15
C PRO A 16 11.54 -12.83 7.08
N ASN A 17 11.17 -14.06 7.48
CA ASN A 17 11.15 -15.24 6.62
C ASN A 17 9.74 -15.64 6.15
N GLN A 18 8.70 -14.87 6.46
CA GLN A 18 7.32 -15.17 6.01
C GLN A 18 7.05 -14.74 4.55
N ILE A 19 7.87 -13.86 4.01
CA ILE A 19 7.74 -13.32 2.64
C ILE A 19 9.14 -13.19 2.06
N SER A 20 9.52 -14.09 1.16
CA SER A 20 10.75 -13.97 0.38
C SER A 20 10.42 -13.33 -0.97
N LEU A 21 10.92 -12.13 -1.20
CA LEU A 21 11.02 -11.56 -2.54
C LEU A 21 12.44 -11.80 -3.02
N GLU A 22 12.64 -12.69 -3.99
CA GLU A 22 13.92 -12.74 -4.70
C GLU A 22 14.02 -11.50 -5.56
N ASP A 23 14.82 -10.52 -5.13
CA ASP A 23 15.22 -9.42 -5.98
C ASP A 23 16.07 -10.02 -7.11
N GLY A 24 15.41 -10.23 -8.25
CA GLY A 24 16.10 -10.43 -9.51
C GLY A 24 16.96 -9.20 -9.77
N GLU A 25 18.24 -9.31 -9.44
CA GLU A 25 19.24 -8.27 -9.65
C GLU A 25 19.23 -7.84 -11.12
N ALA A 26 18.64 -6.67 -11.38
CA ALA A 26 18.87 -5.94 -12.60
C ALA A 26 18.99 -4.47 -12.21
N ASN A 27 20.22 -3.98 -12.34
CA ASN A 27 20.64 -2.59 -12.23
C ASN A 27 19.95 -1.76 -13.34
N ILE A 28 18.65 -1.51 -13.18
CA ILE A 28 17.83 -0.77 -14.14
C ILE A 28 17.89 0.69 -13.72
N ALA A 29 18.36 1.54 -14.63
CA ALA A 29 18.45 2.98 -14.42
C ALA A 29 17.16 3.50 -13.76
N ARG A 30 17.29 4.24 -12.66
CA ARG A 30 16.20 4.75 -11.78
C ARG A 30 15.00 5.40 -12.48
N LYS A 31 15.07 5.65 -13.78
CA LYS A 31 14.06 6.36 -14.57
C LYS A 31 12.77 5.55 -14.82
N ASP A 32 12.83 4.22 -14.73
CA ASP A 32 11.71 3.32 -15.09
C ASP A 32 11.13 2.52 -13.91
N ILE A 33 11.42 2.94 -12.67
CA ILE A 33 10.88 2.32 -11.45
C ILE A 33 9.57 3.01 -11.05
N ILE A 34 8.52 2.22 -10.89
CA ILE A 34 7.23 2.63 -10.34
C ILE A 34 7.14 2.10 -8.90
N ASN A 35 7.06 2.99 -7.93
CA ASN A 35 6.74 2.64 -6.54
C ASN A 35 5.24 2.79 -6.33
N ILE A 36 4.57 1.75 -5.87
CA ILE A 36 3.15 1.81 -5.51
C ILE A 36 2.99 1.62 -4.01
N PHE A 37 2.35 2.57 -3.36
CA PHE A 37 2.03 2.54 -1.93
C PHE A 37 0.53 2.34 -1.74
N THR A 38 0.15 1.50 -0.78
CA THR A 38 -1.24 1.29 -0.39
C THR A 38 -1.40 1.49 1.11
N ASP A 39 -2.54 2.06 1.50
CA ASP A 39 -2.91 2.23 2.90
C ASP A 39 -4.41 2.02 3.12
N GLY A 40 -4.75 1.53 4.31
CA GLY A 40 -6.11 1.39 4.79
C GLY A 40 -6.22 2.02 6.17
N SER A 41 -7.27 2.80 6.40
CA SER A 41 -7.38 3.64 7.59
C SER A 41 -8.77 3.61 8.22
N LYS A 42 -8.83 3.90 9.52
CA LYS A 42 -10.08 4.12 10.24
C LYS A 42 -9.92 5.28 11.21
N THR A 43 -10.83 6.24 11.12
CA THR A 43 -10.93 7.40 12.01
C THR A 43 -12.34 7.46 12.61
N GLU A 44 -12.60 8.42 13.51
CA GLU A 44 -13.95 8.69 13.98
C GLU A 44 -14.91 9.12 12.85
N HIS A 45 -14.38 9.60 11.73
CA HIS A 45 -15.15 10.07 10.58
C HIS A 45 -15.40 8.99 9.50
N GLY A 46 -14.88 7.77 9.71
CA GLY A 46 -15.13 6.63 8.83
C GLY A 46 -13.86 5.87 8.45
N VAL A 47 -14.01 5.01 7.44
CA VAL A 47 -12.98 4.07 6.98
C VAL A 47 -12.53 4.49 5.59
N GLY A 48 -11.22 4.51 5.34
CA GLY A 48 -10.63 4.98 4.09
C GLY A 48 -9.66 3.96 3.50
N ALA A 49 -9.62 3.89 2.17
CA ALA A 49 -8.59 3.18 1.42
C ALA A 49 -7.86 4.20 0.54
N ALA A 50 -6.55 4.06 0.43
CA ALA A 50 -5.72 4.92 -0.39
C ALA A 50 -4.65 4.11 -1.12
N PHE A 51 -4.30 4.56 -2.33
CA PHE A 51 -3.03 4.15 -2.93
C PHE A 51 -2.45 5.30 -3.76
N CYS A 52 -1.13 5.29 -3.92
CA CYS A 52 -0.44 6.26 -4.73
C CYS A 52 0.73 5.62 -5.48
N VAL A 53 1.07 6.25 -6.60
CA VAL A 53 2.09 5.82 -7.54
C VAL A 53 3.14 6.91 -7.63
N LEU A 54 4.39 6.53 -7.43
CA LEU A 54 5.57 7.39 -7.53
C LEU A 54 6.46 6.87 -8.66
N THR A 55 6.81 7.72 -9.62
CA THR A 55 7.76 7.39 -10.70
C THR A 55 8.95 8.31 -10.60
N SER A 56 10.16 7.75 -10.55
CA SER A 56 11.40 8.55 -10.40
C SER A 56 11.30 9.57 -9.24
N ASP A 57 10.73 9.16 -8.11
CA ASP A 57 10.50 9.99 -6.93
C ASP A 57 9.51 11.17 -7.10
N ILE A 58 8.73 11.20 -8.19
CA ILE A 58 7.68 12.18 -8.46
C ILE A 58 6.29 11.53 -8.33
N TRP A 59 5.36 12.20 -7.67
CA TRP A 59 3.95 11.77 -7.56
C TRP A 59 3.28 11.75 -8.93
N ALA A 60 2.94 10.56 -9.40
CA ALA A 60 2.30 10.35 -10.70
C ALA A 60 0.79 10.23 -10.58
N TYR A 61 0.32 9.53 -9.55
CA TYR A 61 -1.10 9.25 -9.36
C TYR A 61 -1.44 9.00 -7.89
N GLN A 62 -2.63 9.41 -7.48
CA GLN A 62 -3.19 9.10 -6.17
C GLN A 62 -4.68 8.79 -6.31
N TRP A 63 -5.12 7.80 -5.55
CA TRP A 63 -6.53 7.46 -5.40
C TRP A 63 -6.85 7.27 -3.93
N THR A 64 -8.03 7.74 -3.55
CA THR A 64 -8.59 7.52 -2.22
C THR A 64 -10.08 7.22 -2.35
N ALA A 65 -10.61 6.42 -1.43
CA ALA A 65 -12.04 6.22 -1.29
C ALA A 65 -12.43 6.09 0.18
N LYS A 66 -13.54 6.75 0.53
CA LYS A 66 -14.27 6.45 1.76
C LYS A 66 -15.08 5.18 1.56
N LEU A 67 -14.90 4.24 2.47
CA LEU A 67 -15.68 3.01 2.56
C LEU A 67 -16.84 3.17 3.53
N ASN A 68 -17.69 2.13 3.62
CA ASN A 68 -18.75 2.10 4.62
C ASN A 68 -18.14 2.18 6.03
N ASP A 69 -18.75 2.94 6.93
CA ASP A 69 -18.24 3.15 8.30
C ASP A 69 -18.17 1.83 9.11
N ASN A 70 -18.95 0.81 8.72
CA ASN A 70 -18.93 -0.54 9.29
C ASN A 70 -17.74 -1.38 8.83
N ASN A 71 -17.02 -0.99 7.78
CA ASN A 71 -15.85 -1.72 7.32
C ASN A 71 -14.72 -1.60 8.36
N ILE A 72 -13.77 -2.53 8.30
CA ILE A 72 -12.57 -2.50 9.15
C ILE A 72 -11.36 -2.13 8.31
N VAL A 73 -10.29 -1.67 8.97
CA VAL A 73 -9.01 -1.29 8.33
C VAL A 73 -8.53 -2.35 7.35
N PHE A 74 -8.59 -3.62 7.75
CA PHE A 74 -8.19 -4.75 6.88
C PHE A 74 -8.97 -4.82 5.56
N GLN A 75 -10.27 -4.52 5.55
CA GLN A 75 -11.06 -4.46 4.31
C GLN A 75 -10.67 -3.26 3.44
N ALA A 76 -10.24 -2.17 4.08
CA ALA A 76 -9.75 -0.99 3.38
C ALA A 76 -8.38 -1.22 2.74
N GLU A 77 -7.46 -1.85 3.46
CA GLU A 77 -6.18 -2.31 2.92
C GLU A 77 -6.39 -3.28 1.75
N LEU A 78 -7.29 -4.27 1.89
CA LEU A 78 -7.64 -5.18 0.80
C LEU A 78 -8.20 -4.46 -0.43
N THR A 79 -8.99 -3.40 -0.23
CA THR A 79 -9.52 -2.58 -1.32
C THR A 79 -8.38 -1.85 -2.07
N ALA A 80 -7.46 -1.21 -1.34
CA ALA A 80 -6.30 -0.56 -1.93
C ALA A 80 -5.39 -1.56 -2.67
N LEU A 81 -5.16 -2.75 -2.10
CA LEU A 81 -4.41 -3.83 -2.71
C LEU A 81 -5.06 -4.37 -3.98
N HIS A 82 -6.39 -4.47 -4.01
CA HIS A 82 -7.11 -4.93 -5.21
C HIS A 82 -6.89 -3.99 -6.39
N ILE A 83 -7.00 -2.67 -6.15
CA ILE A 83 -6.77 -1.66 -7.19
C ILE A 83 -5.29 -1.64 -7.61
N ARG A 84 -4.36 -1.81 -6.67
CA ARG A 84 -2.93 -1.97 -6.96
C ARG A 84 -2.66 -3.14 -7.92
N ILE A 85 -3.29 -4.31 -7.71
CA ILE A 85 -3.09 -5.48 -8.58
C ILE A 85 -3.53 -5.17 -10.02
N TYR A 86 -4.60 -4.40 -10.19
CA TYR A 86 -5.02 -3.95 -11.52
C TYR A 86 -3.94 -3.09 -12.20
N ILE A 87 -3.38 -2.10 -11.50
CA ILE A 87 -2.29 -1.25 -12.00
C ILE A 87 -1.05 -2.10 -12.33
N TYR A 88 -0.63 -2.97 -11.41
CA TYR A 88 0.51 -3.87 -11.64
C TYR A 88 0.33 -4.67 -12.92
N ARG A 89 -0.81 -5.34 -13.11
CA ARG A 89 -1.06 -6.16 -14.31
C ARG A 89 -1.05 -5.35 -15.60
N THR A 90 -1.51 -4.11 -15.56
CA THR A 90 -1.53 -3.22 -16.73
C THR A 90 -0.12 -2.76 -17.12
N TYR A 91 0.76 -2.49 -16.16
CA TYR A 91 2.02 -1.78 -16.41
C TYR A 91 3.29 -2.62 -16.21
N ILE A 92 3.20 -3.85 -15.68
CA ILE A 92 4.36 -4.72 -15.41
C ILE A 92 5.17 -5.06 -16.66
N HIS A 93 4.54 -5.03 -17.84
CA HIS A 93 5.23 -5.29 -19.11
C HIS A 93 6.07 -4.09 -19.61
N MET A 94 5.84 -2.90 -19.04
CA MET A 94 6.47 -1.65 -19.49
C MET A 94 7.45 -1.08 -18.46
N TYR A 95 7.26 -1.40 -17.18
CA TYR A 95 8.00 -0.79 -16.08
C TYR A 95 8.38 -1.83 -15.03
N ASN A 96 9.43 -1.53 -14.27
CA ASN A 96 9.74 -2.27 -13.06
C ASN A 96 8.91 -1.69 -11.93
N ILE A 97 8.10 -2.53 -11.29
CA ILE A 97 7.15 -2.10 -10.27
C ILE A 97 7.60 -2.64 -8.91
N ILE A 98 7.87 -1.74 -7.97
CA ILE A 98 8.15 -2.06 -6.57
C ILE A 98 6.90 -1.75 -5.76
N LEU A 99 6.51 -2.70 -4.91
CA LEU A 99 5.29 -2.63 -4.13
C LEU A 99 5.63 -2.39 -2.66
N TYR A 100 5.04 -1.34 -2.08
CA TYR A 100 5.15 -1.03 -0.68
C TYR A 100 3.78 -1.17 -0.03
N THR A 101 3.71 -1.95 1.04
CA THR A 101 2.51 -2.05 1.88
C THR A 101 2.84 -1.46 3.24
N GLN A 102 2.02 -0.50 3.67
CA GLN A 102 2.23 0.45 4.77
C GLN A 102 3.18 1.60 4.42
N TYR A 103 2.56 2.76 4.23
CA TYR A 103 3.23 4.05 4.35
C TYR A 103 2.40 4.85 5.35
N THR A 104 2.93 5.06 6.54
CA THR A 104 2.26 5.69 7.71
C THR A 104 1.96 7.19 7.56
N HIS A 105 1.96 7.73 6.34
CA HIS A 105 1.81 9.17 6.07
C HIS A 105 0.77 9.51 4.99
N LEU A 106 -0.13 8.59 4.63
CA LEU A 106 -1.20 8.89 3.65
C LEU A 106 -2.60 8.87 4.25
N ILE A 107 -2.79 9.55 5.39
CA ILE A 107 -4.10 9.96 5.91
C ILE A 107 -3.94 11.24 6.72
#